data_AF-A0A7Z9HWP3-F1
#
_entry.id   AF-A0A7Z9HWP3-F1
#
_cell.length_a   1.000
_cell.length_b   1.000
_cell.length_c   1.000
_cell.angle_alpha   90.00
_cell.angle_beta   90.00
_cell.angle_gamma   90.00
#
_symmetry.space_group_name_H-M   'P 1'
#
loop_
_entity.id
_entity.type
_entity.pdbx_description
1 polymer ?
#
loop_
_entity_poly.entity_id
_entity_poly.type
_entity_poly.pdbx_seq_one_letter_code
_entity_poly.pdbx_strand_id
1 'polypeptide(L)'
;MPDQRSLYEKVILDHNKSPRNYGEMENPDHKAEGYNALCGDQFTIFLKIGDNDVIDDIKFEGAGCAISKSSASVMTSMLKGKTQAEGKRRSRKRRRSRQGQTRLRSKMPRLA
;
A
#
# COMPACT_ATOMS: atom_id res chain seq x y z
N MET A 1 23.38 13.88 6.32
CA MET A 1 22.09 13.43 5.75
C MET A 1 21.94 11.95 6.08
N PRO A 2 20.84 11.50 6.69
CA PRO A 2 20.65 10.08 6.97
C PRO A 2 20.67 9.30 5.65
N ASP A 3 21.37 8.18 5.66
CA ASP A 3 21.39 7.24 4.54
C ASP A 3 19.95 6.81 4.20
N GLN A 4 19.60 6.86 2.91
CA GLN A 4 18.25 6.58 2.44
C GLN A 4 17.82 5.15 2.80
N ARG A 5 18.75 4.19 2.76
CA ARG A 5 18.51 2.79 3.11
C ARG A 5 18.12 2.65 4.58
N SER A 6 18.85 3.33 5.47
CA SER A 6 18.53 3.37 6.90
C SER A 6 17.14 3.93 7.20
N LEU A 7 16.69 4.95 6.46
CA LEU A 7 15.33 5.48 6.62
C LEU A 7 14.27 4.47 6.15
N TYR A 8 14.47 3.82 5.01
CA TYR A 8 13.52 2.81 4.50
C TYR A 8 13.41 1.61 5.46
N GLU A 9 14.52 1.12 5.97
CA GLU A 9 14.54 0.01 6.94
C GLU A 9 13.77 0.38 8.22
N LYS A 10 13.98 1.60 8.75
CA LYS A 10 13.24 2.06 9.93
C LYS A 10 11.73 2.11 9.69
N VAL A 11 11.29 2.63 8.55
CA VAL A 11 9.85 2.70 8.21
C VAL A 11 9.26 1.29 8.09
N ILE A 12 9.95 0.37 7.41
CA ILE A 12 9.48 -1.02 7.28
C ILE A 12 9.42 -1.68 8.66
N LEU A 13 10.44 -1.54 9.50
CA LEU A 13 10.45 -2.16 10.82
C LEU A 13 9.37 -1.59 11.74
N ASP A 14 9.14 -0.28 11.72
CA ASP A 14 8.09 0.37 12.51
C ASP A 14 6.69 -0.10 12.09
N HIS A 15 6.39 -0.04 10.78
CA HIS A 15 5.08 -0.44 10.28
C HIS A 15 4.83 -1.96 10.31
N ASN A 16 5.89 -2.78 10.37
CA ASN A 16 5.74 -4.22 10.60
C ASN A 16 5.44 -4.53 12.07
N LYS A 17 6.16 -3.89 13.01
CA LYS A 17 6.01 -4.11 14.46
C LYS A 17 4.70 -3.54 14.98
N SER A 18 4.36 -2.31 14.58
CA SER A 18 3.16 -1.60 15.00
C SER A 18 2.36 -1.14 13.78
N PRO A 19 1.69 -2.05 13.05
CA PRO A 19 0.93 -1.68 11.87
C PRO A 19 -0.21 -0.71 12.24
N ARG A 20 -0.23 0.45 11.61
CA ARG A 20 -1.33 1.42 11.68
C ARG A 20 -2.55 0.85 10.95
N ASN A 21 -3.74 1.09 11.49
CA ASN A 21 -5.01 0.66 10.90
C ASN A 21 -5.15 -0.87 10.76
N TYR A 22 -4.48 -1.64 11.62
CA TYR A 22 -4.59 -3.10 11.61
C TYR A 22 -5.82 -3.56 12.41
N GLY A 23 -6.56 -4.52 11.86
CA GLY A 23 -7.72 -5.15 12.46
C GLY A 23 -8.95 -5.11 11.56
N GLU A 24 -10.01 -5.74 12.05
CA GLU A 24 -11.31 -5.78 11.37
C GLU A 24 -12.09 -4.48 11.51
N MET A 25 -13.09 -4.33 10.63
CA MET A 25 -14.06 -3.24 10.65
C MET A 25 -15.46 -3.83 10.64
N GLU A 26 -16.28 -3.42 11.60
CA GLU A 26 -17.71 -3.72 11.59
C GLU A 26 -18.41 -2.85 10.55
N ASN A 27 -19.32 -3.46 9.77
CA ASN A 27 -20.15 -2.78 8.78
C ASN A 27 -19.37 -1.86 7.80
N PRO A 28 -18.34 -2.38 7.10
CA PRO A 28 -17.62 -1.62 6.10
C PRO A 28 -18.52 -1.38 4.88
N ASP A 29 -18.37 -0.25 4.22
CA ASP A 29 -19.07 0.02 2.95
C ASP A 29 -18.43 -0.76 1.80
N HIS A 30 -17.12 -0.99 1.88
CA HIS A 30 -16.39 -1.85 0.95
C HIS A 30 -15.42 -2.78 1.67
N LYS A 31 -15.36 -4.02 1.18
CA LYS A 31 -14.39 -5.04 1.60
C LYS A 31 -13.70 -5.60 0.35
N ALA A 32 -12.39 -5.77 0.41
CA ALA A 32 -11.62 -6.39 -0.68
C ALA A 32 -10.54 -7.31 -0.12
N GLU A 33 -10.42 -8.50 -0.72
CA GLU A 33 -9.42 -9.50 -0.37
C GLU A 33 -8.30 -9.51 -1.43
N GLY A 34 -7.06 -9.66 -0.97
CA GLY A 34 -5.89 -9.68 -1.82
C GLY A 34 -4.95 -10.83 -1.44
N TYR A 35 -4.52 -11.59 -2.44
CA TYR A 35 -3.58 -12.69 -2.28
C TYR A 35 -2.33 -12.46 -3.15
N ASN A 36 -1.15 -12.60 -2.54
CA ASN A 36 0.15 -12.55 -3.21
C ASN A 36 0.83 -13.92 -3.12
N ALA A 37 0.62 -14.76 -4.15
CA ALA A 37 1.12 -16.13 -4.21
C ALA A 37 2.65 -16.26 -4.10
N LEU A 38 3.41 -15.22 -4.47
CA LEU A 38 4.88 -15.25 -4.41
C LEU A 38 5.42 -15.32 -2.98
N CYS A 39 4.70 -14.73 -2.03
CA CYS A 39 5.10 -14.67 -0.63
C CYS A 39 4.09 -15.34 0.31
N GLY A 40 2.97 -15.83 -0.24
CA GLY A 40 1.84 -16.36 0.53
C GLY A 40 1.10 -15.29 1.32
N ASP A 41 1.18 -14.02 0.92
CA ASP A 41 0.49 -12.96 1.68
C ASP A 41 -1.01 -13.01 1.40
N GLN A 42 -1.82 -12.91 2.44
CA GLN A 42 -3.27 -12.79 2.38
C GLN A 42 -3.71 -11.63 3.26
N PHE A 43 -4.27 -10.60 2.64
CA PHE A 43 -4.75 -9.41 3.33
C PHE A 43 -6.18 -9.07 2.91
N THR A 44 -6.95 -8.61 3.88
CA THR A 44 -8.29 -8.04 3.68
C THR A 44 -8.24 -6.56 3.99
N ILE A 45 -8.84 -5.72 3.14
CA ILE A 45 -8.93 -4.27 3.34
C ILE A 45 -10.40 -3.89 3.46
N PHE A 46 -10.68 -3.02 4.43
CA PHE A 46 -11.99 -2.48 4.74
C PHE A 46 -11.99 -0.97 4.54
N LEU A 47 -13.08 -0.43 3.99
CA LEU A 47 -13.30 1.00 3.81
C LEU A 47 -14.65 1.40 4.38
N LYS A 48 -14.65 2.52 5.12
CA LYS A 48 -15.84 3.30 5.45
C LYS A 48 -15.78 4.61 4.66
N ILE A 49 -16.85 4.91 3.93
CA ILE A 49 -16.97 6.10 3.11
C ILE A 49 -17.97 7.04 3.80
N GLY A 50 -17.50 8.24 4.11
CA GLY A 50 -18.31 9.31 4.64
C GLY A 50 -18.81 10.26 3.56
N ASP A 51 -19.16 11.46 3.99
CA ASP A 51 -19.64 12.52 3.10
C ASP A 51 -18.60 12.92 2.06
N ASN A 52 -19.07 13.38 0.90
CA ASN A 52 -18.24 13.85 -0.21
C ASN A 52 -17.19 12.80 -0.68
N ASP A 53 -17.51 11.51 -0.58
CA ASP A 53 -16.64 10.40 -0.95
C ASP A 53 -15.31 10.35 -0.17
N VAL A 54 -15.28 10.90 1.05
CA VAL A 54 -14.11 10.84 1.92
C VAL A 54 -13.99 9.46 2.57
N ILE A 55 -12.76 8.93 2.64
CA ILE A 55 -12.46 7.70 3.36
C ILE A 55 -12.35 8.04 4.86
N ASP A 56 -13.46 7.89 5.58
CA ASP A 56 -13.55 8.17 7.02
C ASP A 56 -12.73 7.18 7.84
N ASP A 57 -12.83 5.90 7.49
CA ASP A 57 -11.97 4.88 8.06
C ASP A 57 -11.51 3.87 7.01
N ILE A 58 -10.31 3.37 7.23
CA ILE A 58 -9.70 2.34 6.41
C ILE A 58 -8.93 1.44 7.36
N LYS A 59 -9.17 0.14 7.26
CA LYS A 59 -8.48 -0.87 8.05
C LYS A 59 -8.02 -2.02 7.18
N PHE A 60 -7.08 -2.80 7.67
CA PHE A 60 -6.67 -4.02 7.03
C PHE A 60 -6.34 -5.10 8.06
N GLU A 61 -6.51 -6.34 7.68
CA GLU A 61 -6.12 -7.49 8.48
C GLU A 61 -5.51 -8.57 7.60
N GLY A 62 -4.99 -9.61 8.23
CA GLY A 62 -4.43 -10.78 7.56
C GLY A 62 -2.96 -10.98 7.86
N ALA A 63 -2.36 -11.90 7.11
CA ALA A 63 -1.01 -12.40 7.32
C ALA A 63 -0.17 -12.23 6.05
N GLY A 64 1.10 -11.91 6.24
CA GLY A 64 2.05 -11.78 5.14
C GLY A 64 3.42 -11.37 5.62
N CYS A 65 4.37 -11.32 4.70
CA CYS A 65 5.74 -10.91 4.97
C CYS A 65 5.80 -9.46 5.49
N ALA A 66 6.91 -9.12 6.16
CA ALA A 66 7.11 -7.80 6.76
C ALA A 66 6.95 -6.65 5.75
N ILE A 67 7.37 -6.86 4.50
CA ILE A 67 7.27 -5.85 3.44
C ILE A 67 5.80 -5.60 3.07
N SER A 68 5.01 -6.66 2.90
CA SER A 68 3.61 -6.55 2.51
C SER A 68 2.77 -5.96 3.65
N LYS A 69 3.00 -6.39 4.90
CA LYS A 69 2.35 -5.82 6.09
C LYS A 69 2.69 -4.33 6.25
N SER A 70 3.96 -3.96 6.10
CA SER A 70 4.39 -2.55 6.17
C SER A 70 3.78 -1.72 5.04
N SER A 71 3.73 -2.28 3.83
CA SER A 71 3.15 -1.62 2.66
C SER A 71 1.65 -1.35 2.85
N ALA A 72 0.90 -2.31 3.40
CA ALA A 72 -0.51 -2.14 3.71
C ALA A 72 -0.72 -1.08 4.79
N SER A 73 0.10 -1.09 5.84
CA SER A 73 0.04 -0.10 6.91
C SER A 73 0.33 1.33 6.42
N VAL A 74 1.40 1.53 5.64
CA VAL A 74 1.71 2.85 5.07
C VAL A 74 0.59 3.29 4.11
N MET A 75 0.10 2.38 3.26
CA MET A 75 -0.96 2.70 2.31
C MET A 75 -2.24 3.17 3.01
N THR A 76 -2.69 2.46 4.05
CA THR A 76 -3.90 2.80 4.79
C THR A 76 -3.76 4.15 5.50
N SER A 77 -2.62 4.43 6.13
CA SER A 77 -2.32 5.74 6.73
C SER A 77 -2.32 6.88 5.72
N MET A 78 -1.86 6.65 4.48
CA MET A 78 -1.83 7.68 3.43
C MET A 78 -3.19 7.96 2.78
N LEU A 79 -4.12 7.00 2.85
CA LEU A 79 -5.43 7.07 2.20
C LEU A 79 -6.55 7.54 3.13
N LYS A 80 -6.41 7.32 4.45
CA LYS A 80 -7.39 7.82 5.43
C LYS A 80 -7.56 9.34 5.31
N GLY A 81 -8.81 9.81 5.33
CA GLY A 81 -9.16 11.23 5.16
C GLY A 81 -8.94 11.78 3.75
N LYS A 82 -8.74 10.92 2.73
CA LYS A 82 -8.68 11.32 1.31
C LYS A 82 -9.97 10.93 0.61
N THR A 83 -10.29 11.62 -0.47
CA THR A 83 -11.43 11.22 -1.29
C THR A 83 -11.12 9.96 -2.10
N GLN A 84 -12.14 9.22 -2.49
CA GLN A 84 -11.99 8.06 -3.39
C GLN A 84 -11.26 8.44 -4.69
N ALA A 85 -11.53 9.63 -5.24
CA ALA A 85 -10.88 10.13 -6.44
C ALA A 85 -9.37 10.32 -6.23
N GLU A 86 -8.96 10.91 -5.09
CA GLU A 86 -7.55 11.05 -4.73
C GLU A 86 -6.86 9.71 -4.53
N GLY A 87 -7.53 8.76 -3.87
CA GLY A 87 -7.05 7.39 -3.70
C GLY A 87 -6.81 6.70 -5.04
N LYS A 88 -7.78 6.75 -5.95
CA LYS A 88 -7.67 6.21 -7.33
C LYS A 88 -6.51 6.86 -8.09
N ARG A 89 -6.33 8.18 -7.99
CA ARG A 89 -5.22 8.91 -8.61
C ARG A 89 -3.85 8.42 -8.10
N ARG A 90 -3.69 8.27 -6.79
CA ARG A 90 -2.45 7.78 -6.17
C ARG A 90 -2.11 6.36 -6.60
N SER A 91 -3.09 5.46 -6.62
CA SER A 91 -2.94 4.08 -7.07
C SER A 91 -2.51 4.00 -8.55
N ARG A 92 -3.11 4.82 -9.42
CA ARG A 92 -2.73 4.92 -10.84
C ARG A 92 -1.30 5.43 -11.02
N LYS A 93 -0.91 6.49 -10.28
CA LYS A 93 0.47 7.02 -10.32
C LYS A 93 1.48 5.95 -9.94
N ARG A 94 1.23 5.21 -8.85
CA ARG A 94 2.09 4.10 -8.40
C ARG A 94 2.21 2.99 -9.46
N ARG A 95 1.11 2.58 -10.08
CA ARG A 95 1.11 1.59 -11.17
C ARG A 95 1.93 2.07 -12.37
N ARG A 96 1.74 3.33 -12.79
CA ARG A 96 2.50 3.94 -13.89
C ARG A 96 3.99 4.04 -13.60
N SER A 97 4.38 4.44 -12.39
CA SER A 97 5.80 4.50 -12.00
C SER A 97 6.46 3.12 -12.03
N ARG A 98 5.75 2.06 -11.59
CA ARG A 98 6.25 0.67 -11.67
C ARG A 98 6.42 0.18 -13.11
N GLN A 99 5.43 0.44 -13.97
CA GLN A 99 5.49 0.06 -15.40
C GLN A 99 6.46 0.92 -16.22
N GLY A 100 6.65 2.19 -15.84
CA GLY A 100 7.60 3.12 -16.46
C GLY A 100 9.06 2.73 -16.21
N GLN A 101 9.38 2.18 -15.02
CA GLN A 101 10.71 1.62 -14.74
C GLN A 101 11.01 0.36 -15.57
N THR A 102 9.99 -0.42 -15.94
CA THR A 102 10.16 -1.58 -16.83
C THR A 102 10.60 -1.16 -18.24
N ARG A 103 10.13 -0.01 -18.74
CA ARG A 103 10.47 0.49 -20.09
C ARG A 103 11.84 1.15 -20.19
N LEU A 104 12.45 1.60 -19.08
CA LEU A 104 13.77 2.23 -19.12
C LEU A 104 14.92 1.22 -19.24
N ARG A 105 14.71 -0.04 -18.82
CA ARG A 105 15.72 -1.11 -18.88
C ARG A 105 15.88 -1.75 -20.26
N SER A 106 14.96 -1.53 -21.20
CA SER A 106 14.99 -2.14 -22.54
C SER A 106 15.67 -1.27 -23.61
N LYS A 107 16.32 -0.17 -23.23
CA LYS A 107 17.02 0.76 -24.15
C LYS A 107 18.50 0.96 -23.81
N MET A 108 19.22 -0.11 -23.46
CA MET A 108 20.69 -0.10 -23.58
C MET A 108 21.06 -0.81 -24.89
N PRO A 109 21.68 -0.11 -25.87
CA PRO A 109 22.25 -0.81 -27.02
C PRO A 109 23.35 -1.72 -26.50
N ARG A 110 23.33 -2.99 -26.91
CA ARG A 110 24.48 -3.88 -26.75
C ARG A 110 25.57 -3.29 -27.64
N LEU A 111 26.60 -2.69 -27.05
CA LEU A 111 27.84 -2.45 -27.76
C LEU A 111 28.43 -3.83 -28.10
N ALA A 112 28.50 -4.10 -29.40
CA ALA A 112 29.40 -5.06 -30.01
C ALA A 112 30.44 -4.26 -30.78
#